data_AF-A0A9P6LU60-F1
#
_entry.id   AF-A0A9P6LU60-F1
#
_cell.length_a   1.000
_cell.length_b   1.000
_cell.length_c   1.000
_cell.angle_alpha   90.00
_cell.angle_beta   90.00
_cell.angle_gamma   90.00
#
_symmetry.space_group_name_H-M   'P 1'
#
loop_
_entity.id
_entity.type
_entity.pdbx_description
1 polymer ?
#
loop_
_entity_poly.entity_id
_entity_poly.type
_entity_poly.pdbx_seq_one_letter_code
_entity_poly.pdbx_strand_id
1 'polypeptide(L)'
;MPDKTPASITKAFEGYHRERVGPARQAYDTSERFRQLFRKRLINTLIRAAVKYIPQFIWNRAFDRLYSNRPQVAFLPLIPDHGLIKAFPQPSLQLDVSSESHH
;
A
#
# COMPACT_ATOMS: atom_id res chain seq x y z
N MET A 1 -6.62 -15.06 -19.85
CA MET A 1 -7.61 -14.08 -19.35
C MET A 1 -8.40 -14.77 -18.25
N PRO A 2 -8.44 -14.26 -17.01
CA PRO A 2 -9.33 -14.81 -15.99
C PRO A 2 -10.78 -14.75 -16.52
N ASP A 3 -11.56 -15.78 -16.21
CA ASP A 3 -12.97 -15.85 -16.58
C ASP A 3 -13.66 -14.53 -16.19
N LYS A 4 -14.39 -13.89 -17.11
CA LYS A 4 -15.06 -12.59 -16.85
C LYS A 4 -16.49 -12.78 -16.33
N THR A 5 -16.74 -13.90 -15.66
CA THR A 5 -18.06 -14.17 -15.10
C THR A 5 -18.28 -13.30 -13.87
N PRO A 6 -19.52 -12.92 -13.54
CA PRO A 6 -19.80 -12.17 -12.32
C PRO A 6 -19.27 -12.86 -11.06
N ALA A 7 -19.27 -14.20 -11.03
CA ALA A 7 -18.79 -14.99 -9.89
C ALA A 7 -17.26 -14.90 -9.69
N SER A 8 -16.47 -14.95 -10.76
CA SER A 8 -15.00 -14.84 -10.67
C SER A 8 -14.56 -13.43 -10.25
N ILE A 9 -15.27 -12.40 -10.73
CA ILE A 9 -15.05 -11.00 -10.34
C ILE A 9 -15.30 -10.84 -8.83
N THR A 10 -16.44 -11.31 -8.33
CA THR A 10 -16.75 -11.25 -6.89
C THR A 10 -15.69 -11.95 -6.05
N LYS A 11 -15.24 -13.14 -6.45
CA LYS A 11 -14.19 -13.89 -5.75
C LYS A 11 -12.85 -13.13 -5.73
N ALA A 12 -12.48 -12.46 -6.82
CA ALA A 12 -11.27 -11.63 -6.87
C ALA A 12 -11.37 -10.41 -5.94
N PHE A 13 -12.53 -9.75 -5.89
CA PHE A 13 -12.77 -8.64 -4.95
C PHE A 13 -12.74 -9.10 -3.48
N GLU A 14 -13.31 -10.26 -3.16
CA GLU A 14 -13.24 -10.84 -1.81
C GLU A 14 -11.81 -11.14 -1.37
N GLY A 15 -11.00 -11.71 -2.27
CA GLY A 15 -9.57 -11.95 -2.04
C GLY A 15 -8.80 -10.65 -1.77
N TYR A 16 -9.00 -9.65 -2.63
CA TYR A 16 -8.40 -8.33 -2.46
C TYR A 16 -8.83 -7.65 -1.15
N HIS A 17 -10.12 -7.70 -0.83
CA HIS A 17 -10.64 -7.10 0.41
C HIS A 17 -10.02 -7.76 1.66
N ARG A 18 -9.92 -9.09 1.68
CA ARG A 18 -9.32 -9.82 2.82
C ARG A 18 -7.84 -9.46 3.02
N GLU A 19 -7.09 -9.29 1.94
CA GLU A 19 -5.68 -8.88 1.98
C GLU A 19 -5.54 -7.44 2.50
N ARG A 20 -6.45 -6.53 2.11
CA ARG A 20 -6.29 -5.08 2.30
C ARG A 20 -6.94 -4.49 3.53
N VAL A 21 -8.02 -5.09 4.03
CA VAL A 21 -8.79 -4.50 5.13
C VAL A 21 -7.96 -4.29 6.40
N GLY A 22 -7.05 -5.23 6.71
CA GLY A 22 -6.15 -5.15 7.87
C GLY A 22 -5.19 -3.96 7.78
N PRO A 23 -4.31 -3.91 6.75
CA PRO A 23 -3.41 -2.78 6.54
C PRO A 23 -4.14 -1.43 6.42
N ALA A 24 -5.28 -1.39 5.74
CA ALA A 24 -6.08 -0.17 5.60
C ALA A 24 -6.60 0.34 6.95
N ARG A 25 -7.09 -0.57 7.81
CA ARG A 25 -7.56 -0.22 9.15
C ARG A 25 -6.42 0.27 10.05
N GLN A 26 -5.25 -0.37 9.98
CA GLN A 26 -4.08 0.08 10.72
C GLN A 26 -3.63 1.49 10.29
N ALA A 27 -3.67 1.79 8.99
CA ALA A 27 -3.37 3.12 8.47
C ALA A 27 -4.39 4.16 8.95
N TYR A 28 -5.68 3.79 8.99
CA TYR A 28 -6.75 4.63 9.55
C TYR A 28 -6.51 4.93 11.03
N ASP A 29 -6.30 3.91 11.86
CA ASP A 29 -6.07 4.07 13.30
C ASP A 29 -4.82 4.91 13.58
N THR A 30 -3.76 4.72 12.79
CA THR A 30 -2.54 5.52 12.87
C THR A 30 -2.83 6.99 12.54
N SER A 31 -3.60 7.25 11.49
CA SER A 31 -3.98 8.60 11.08
C SER A 31 -4.87 9.29 12.12
N GLU A 32 -5.79 8.56 12.73
CA GLU A 32 -6.66 9.06 13.80
C GLU A 32 -5.85 9.45 15.04
N ARG A 33 -4.91 8.60 15.47
CA ARG A 33 -3.98 8.92 16.57
C ARG A 33 -3.14 10.15 16.26
N PHE A 34 -2.60 10.25 15.04
CA PHE A 34 -1.87 11.44 14.61
C PHE A 34 -2.74 12.69 14.68
N ARG A 35 -3.99 12.64 14.20
CA ARG A 35 -4.94 13.76 14.30
C ARG A 35 -5.14 14.22 15.75
N GLN A 36 -5.26 13.29 16.71
CA GLN A 36 -5.37 13.64 18.13
C GLN A 36 -4.09 14.27 18.69
N LEU A 37 -2.91 13.74 18.31
CA LEU A 37 -1.60 14.29 18.66
C LEU A 37 -1.42 15.72 18.13
N PHE A 38 -1.79 15.97 16.88
CA PHE A 38 -1.68 17.27 16.22
C PHE A 38 -2.69 18.33 16.72
N ARG A 39 -3.74 17.93 17.47
CA ARG A 39 -4.63 18.92 18.13
C ARG A 39 -3.93 19.64 19.30
N LYS A 40 -2.85 19.09 19.86
CA LYS A 40 -2.15 19.68 21.00
C LYS A 40 -1.08 20.68 20.52
N ARG A 41 -1.27 21.97 20.80
CA ARG A 41 -0.39 23.08 20.35
C ARG A 41 1.10 22.87 20.67
N LEU A 42 1.43 22.34 21.85
CA LEU A 42 2.83 22.04 22.26
C LEU A 42 3.48 20.93 21.43
N ILE A 43 2.70 19.90 21.08
CA ILE A 43 3.18 18.78 20.27
C ILE A 43 3.44 19.24 18.83
N ASN A 44 2.64 20.15 18.29
CA ASN A 44 2.88 20.73 16.96
C ASN A 44 4.22 21.46 16.87
N THR A 45 4.60 22.21 17.91
CA THR A 45 5.89 22.90 17.95
C THR A 45 7.05 21.91 18.00
N LEU A 46 6.93 20.86 18.83
CA LEU A 46 7.93 19.80 18.92
C LEU A 46 8.06 18.98 17.64
N ILE A 47 6.94 18.63 16.99
CA ILE A 47 6.96 17.91 15.71
C ILE A 47 7.57 18.78 14.61
N ARG A 48 7.24 20.08 14.54
CA ARG A 48 7.85 21.00 13.56
C ARG A 48 9.36 21.15 13.79
N ALA A 49 9.78 21.24 15.06
CA ALA A 49 11.19 21.26 15.41
C ALA A 49 11.87 19.94 15.03
N ALA A 50 11.27 18.79 15.32
CA ALA A 50 11.79 17.48 14.95
C ALA A 50 11.93 17.37 13.43
N VAL A 51 10.86 17.65 12.67
CA VAL A 51 10.85 17.62 11.19
C VAL A 51 11.95 18.50 10.59
N LYS A 52 12.23 19.66 11.19
CA LYS A 52 13.30 20.57 10.74
C LYS A 52 14.71 19.96 10.89
N TYR A 53 14.92 19.09 11.88
CA TYR A 53 16.22 18.47 12.16
C TYR A 53 16.32 17.00 11.74
N ILE A 54 15.27 16.42 11.15
CA ILE A 54 15.33 15.05 10.63
C ILE A 54 16.32 15.00 9.46
N PRO A 55 17.37 14.17 9.53
CA PRO A 55 18.28 13.96 8.41
C PRO A 55 17.57 13.40 7.17
N GLN A 56 18.02 13.82 5.99
CA GLN A 56 17.39 13.45 4.71
C GLN A 56 17.27 11.93 4.49
N PHE A 57 18.23 11.13 4.98
CA PHE A 57 18.18 9.67 4.82
C PHE A 57 16.98 9.03 5.53
N ILE A 58 16.50 9.64 6.62
CA ILE A 58 15.31 9.16 7.33
C ILE A 58 14.06 9.45 6.49
N TRP A 59 13.98 10.63 5.89
CA TRP A 59 12.91 10.97 4.95
C TRP A 59 12.90 10.01 3.77
N ASN A 60 14.06 9.78 3.16
CA ASN A 60 14.19 8.85 2.04
C ASN A 60 13.69 7.45 2.44
N ARG A 61 14.13 6.91 3.59
CA ARG A 61 13.66 5.61 4.07
C ARG A 61 12.15 5.56 4.35
N ALA A 62 11.58 6.65 4.87
CA ALA A 62 10.14 6.75 5.10
C ALA A 62 9.36 6.77 3.78
N PHE A 63 9.82 7.55 2.80
CA PHE A 63 9.27 7.58 1.46
C PHE A 63 9.43 6.24 0.76
N ASP A 64 10.57 5.56 0.89
CA ASP A 64 10.79 4.25 0.29
C ASP A 64 9.74 3.24 0.76
N ARG A 65 9.46 3.21 2.07
CA ARG A 65 8.39 2.36 2.62
C ARG A 65 7.01 2.75 2.12
N LEU A 66 6.72 4.04 2.06
CA LEU A 66 5.44 4.54 1.57
C LEU A 66 5.22 4.13 0.11
N TYR A 67 6.22 4.35 -0.73
CA TYR A 67 6.21 4.02 -2.14
C TYR A 67 6.35 2.52 -2.42
N SER A 68 6.86 1.72 -1.49
CA SER A 68 6.84 0.25 -1.63
C SER A 68 5.43 -0.31 -1.41
N ASN A 69 4.54 0.39 -0.69
CA ASN A 69 3.16 -0.03 -0.42
C ASN A 69 2.16 0.46 -1.49
N ARG A 70 2.53 0.40 -2.78
CA ARG A 70 1.63 0.75 -3.89
C ARG A 70 0.70 -0.44 -4.21
N PRO A 71 -0.62 -0.35 -3.97
CA PRO A 71 -1.54 -1.39 -4.38
C PRO A 71 -1.65 -1.49 -5.90
N GLN A 72 -1.66 -2.71 -6.42
CA GLN A 72 -2.24 -2.97 -7.73
C GLN A 72 -3.39 -3.96 -7.55
N VAL A 73 -4.50 -3.69 -8.23
CA VAL A 73 -5.66 -4.60 -8.21
C VAL A 73 -5.38 -5.79 -9.11
N ALA A 74 -5.54 -7.00 -8.57
CA ALA A 74 -5.15 -8.24 -9.26
C ALA A 74 -6.02 -8.62 -10.45
N PHE A 75 -7.20 -8.01 -10.61
CA PHE A 75 -8.08 -8.26 -11.76
C PHE A 75 -7.78 -7.35 -12.97
N LEU A 76 -6.83 -6.41 -12.85
CA LEU A 76 -6.33 -5.62 -13.98
C LEU A 76 -4.99 -6.16 -14.46
N PRO A 77 -4.66 -6.04 -15.76
CA PRO A 77 -3.35 -6.38 -16.28
C PRO A 77 -2.24 -5.72 -15.45
N LEU A 78 -1.17 -6.48 -15.15
CA LEU A 78 -0.01 -5.92 -14.46
C LEU A 78 0.54 -4.75 -15.27
N ILE A 79 0.66 -3.59 -14.62
CA ILE A 79 1.22 -2.41 -15.27
C ILE A 79 2.73 -2.54 -15.07
N PRO A 80 3.55 -2.37 -16.11
CA PRO A 80 4.99 -2.41 -15.95
C PRO A 80 5.44 -1.40 -14.88
N ASP A 81 6.14 -1.89 -13.86
CA ASP A 81 6.64 -1.04 -12.78
C ASP A 81 7.84 -0.23 -13.29
N HIS A 82 7.60 1.05 -13.56
CA HIS A 82 8.64 2.01 -13.94
C HIS A 82 9.25 2.73 -12.72
N GLY A 83 8.89 2.33 -11.50
CA GLY A 83 9.40 2.91 -10.27
C GLY A 83 10.85 2.48 -9.98
N LEU A 84 11.63 3.39 -9.39
CA LEU A 84 12.95 3.07 -8.83
C LEU A 84 12.87 2.15 -7.61
N ILE A 85 11.68 2.01 -7.01
CA ILE A 85 11.42 1.26 -5.79
C ILE A 85 10.37 0.21 -6.11
N LYS A 86 10.76 -1.06 -6.00
CA LYS A 86 9.87 -2.19 -6.23
C LYS A 86 8.73 -2.19 -5.21
N ALA A 87 7.52 -2.44 -5.70
CA ALA A 87 6.39 -2.68 -4.82
C ALA A 87 6.62 -3.93 -3.95
N PHE A 88 6.04 -3.94 -2.74
CA PHE A 88 6.01 -5.13 -1.91
C PHE A 88 5.25 -6.27 -2.62
N PRO A 89 5.61 -7.53 -2.35
CA PRO A 89 4.87 -8.68 -2.88
C PRO A 89 3.39 -8.60 -2.50
N GLN A 90 2.52 -8.74 -3.50
CA GLN A 90 1.07 -8.79 -3.32
C GLN A 90 0.61 -10.21 -3.67
N PRO A 91 0.23 -11.06 -2.69
CA PRO A 91 -0.18 -12.43 -2.94
C PRO A 91 -1.32 -12.55 -3.97
N SER A 92 -2.23 -11.58 -4.01
CA SER A 92 -3.30 -11.53 -5.02
C SER A 92 -2.80 -11.41 -6.47
N LEU A 93 -1.62 -10.81 -6.72
CA LEU A 93 -1.01 -10.72 -8.06
C LEU A 93 -0.32 -12.03 -8.49
N GLN A 94 -0.02 -12.94 -7.57
CA GLN A 94 0.68 -14.18 -7.87
C GLN A 94 -0.23 -15.27 -8.46
N LEU A 95 -1.55 -15.12 -8.34
CA LEU A 95 -2.54 -16.07 -8.86
C LEU A 95 -2.62 -16.10 -10.39
N ASP A 96 -2.20 -15.02 -11.08
CA ASP A 96 -2.33 -14.88 -12.53
C ASP A 96 -1.04 -15.18 -13.31
N VAL A 97 0.11 -15.43 -12.65
CA VAL A 97 1.40 -15.67 -13.34
C VAL A 97 1.61 -17.15 -13.69
N SER A 98 0.86 -18.06 -13.06
CA SER A 98 0.94 -19.50 -13.32
C SER A 98 0.27 -19.96 -14.62
N SER A 99 -0.38 -19.07 -15.36
CA SER A 99 -1.12 -19.38 -16.61
C SER A 99 -0.41 -18.93 -17.90
N GLU A 100 0.81 -18.39 -17.83
CA GLU A 100 1.57 -17.93 -19.01
C GLU A 100 2.76 -18.83 -19.42
N SER A 101 2.91 -20.04 -18.85
CA SER A 101 4.09 -20.91 -19.12
C SER A 101 3.83 -22.17 -19.96
N HIS A 102 2.68 -22.31 -20.64
CA HIS A 102 2.50 -23.40 -21.61
C HIS A 102 1.68 -22.98 -22.84
N HIS A 103 2.41 -22.93 -23.97
CA HIS A 103 2.02 -23.04 -25.39
C HIS A 103 1.14 -21.96 -26.05
#